data_AF-A0A959M186-F1
#
_entry.id   AF-A0A959M186-F1
#
_cell.length_a   1.000
_cell.length_b   1.000
_cell.length_c   1.000
_cell.angle_alpha   90.00
_cell.angle_beta   90.00
_cell.angle_gamma   90.00
#
_symmetry.space_group_name_H-M   'P 1'
#
loop_
_entity.id
_entity.type
_entity.pdbx_description
1 polymer ?
#
loop_
_entity_poly.entity_id
_entity_poly.type
_entity_poly.pdbx_seq_one_letter_code
_entity_poly.pdbx_strand_id
1 'polypeptide(L)'
;MKTFFTCLFLFCSTLAIHAQECLQLFLYQVSGLPGEDVEVALSTAGFQDIVSMQFSINYDPDQISFIGMQELNLPGLHPSNIGNPAPGNI
;
A
#
# COMPACT_ATOMS: atom_id res chain seq x y z
N MET A 1 -4.98 55.39 3.03
CA MET A 1 -5.43 54.11 3.61
C MET A 1 -5.77 53.14 2.49
N LYS A 2 -4.79 52.49 1.85
CA LYS A 2 -5.03 51.53 0.75
C LYS A 2 -3.72 50.82 0.35
N THR A 3 -2.98 50.24 1.30
CA THR A 3 -1.74 49.50 0.94
C THR A 3 -1.19 48.53 2.00
N PHE A 4 -1.94 48.19 3.06
CA PHE A 4 -1.35 47.44 4.20
C PHE A 4 -2.03 46.12 4.57
N PHE A 5 -3.04 45.66 3.82
CA PHE A 5 -3.83 44.48 4.22
C PHE A 5 -3.53 43.20 3.43
N THR A 6 -2.64 43.24 2.44
CA THR A 6 -2.42 42.10 1.52
C THR A 6 -1.24 41.21 1.89
N CYS A 7 -0.40 41.56 2.88
CA CYS A 7 0.77 40.75 3.25
C CYS A 7 0.55 39.76 4.41
N LEU A 8 -0.60 39.79 5.11
CA LEU A 8 -0.86 38.89 6.26
C LEU A 8 -1.52 37.55 5.87
N PHE A 9 -1.95 37.40 4.61
CA PHE A 9 -2.54 36.16 4.08
C PHE A 9 -1.62 35.39 3.10
N LEU A 10 -0.40 35.86 2.89
CA LEU A 10 0.58 35.25 1.97
C LEU A 10 1.73 34.55 2.72
N PHE A 11 1.43 34.04 3.92
CA PHE A 11 2.23 33.01 4.61
C PHE A 11 1.55 31.65 4.63
N CYS A 12 0.51 31.47 3.80
CA CYS A 12 -0.20 30.19 3.61
C CYS A 12 0.08 29.64 2.20
N SER A 13 1.35 29.45 1.84
CA SER A 13 1.71 28.85 0.56
C SER A 13 2.90 27.90 0.59
N THR A 14 3.30 27.39 1.77
CA THR A 14 4.22 26.25 1.86
C THR A 14 3.75 25.20 2.86
N LEU A 15 2.43 24.96 2.94
CA LEU A 15 1.96 23.63 3.29
C LEU A 15 2.36 22.74 2.13
N ALA A 16 3.56 22.17 2.20
CA ALA A 16 3.89 21.03 1.36
C ALA A 16 2.87 19.95 1.74
N ILE A 17 1.91 19.69 0.86
CA ILE A 17 1.15 18.44 0.86
C ILE A 17 2.15 17.38 0.41
N HIS A 18 3.05 16.98 1.30
CA HIS A 18 3.89 15.83 1.04
C HIS A 18 3.08 14.61 1.48
N ALA A 19 2.89 13.67 0.56
CA ALA A 19 2.65 12.29 0.98
C ALA A 19 3.81 11.88 1.91
N GLN A 20 3.59 10.88 2.75
CA GLN A 20 4.63 10.47 3.68
C GLN A 20 5.89 10.02 2.92
N GLU A 21 7.01 10.70 3.16
CA GLU A 21 8.30 10.31 2.60
C GLU A 21 8.79 9.01 3.24
N CYS A 22 9.40 8.12 2.44
CA CYS A 22 9.94 6.82 2.86
C CYS A 22 8.91 5.71 3.14
N LEU A 23 7.72 5.78 2.53
CA LEU A 23 6.81 4.65 2.52
C LEU A 23 7.27 3.57 1.52
N GLN A 24 7.42 2.33 1.96
CA GLN A 24 7.91 1.22 1.13
C GLN A 24 7.08 -0.05 1.30
N LEU A 25 6.90 -0.77 0.19
CA LEU A 25 6.28 -2.10 0.10
C LEU A 25 7.32 -3.07 -0.47
N PHE A 26 7.49 -4.22 0.17
CA PHE A 26 8.42 -5.26 -0.24
C PHE A 26 7.67 -6.54 -0.51
N LEU A 27 7.83 -7.09 -1.70
CA LEU A 27 7.41 -8.44 -2.06
C LEU A 27 8.64 -9.31 -2.25
N TYR A 28 8.65 -10.46 -1.60
CA TYR A 28 9.79 -11.38 -1.64
C TYR A 28 9.58 -12.43 -2.73
N GLN A 29 10.65 -12.79 -3.43
CA GLN A 29 10.60 -13.89 -4.38
C GLN A 29 10.56 -15.22 -3.63
N VAL A 30 9.69 -16.11 -4.10
CA VAL A 30 9.61 -17.51 -3.67
C VAL A 30 9.57 -18.40 -4.91
N SER A 31 10.00 -19.64 -4.77
CA SER A 31 9.91 -20.67 -5.80
C SER A 31 9.30 -21.93 -5.20
N GLY A 32 8.46 -22.62 -5.96
CA GLY A 32 7.89 -23.91 -5.60
C GLY A 32 7.74 -24.80 -6.82
N LEU A 33 7.40 -26.06 -6.57
CA LEU A 33 7.08 -27.02 -7.62
C LEU A 33 5.61 -26.94 -8.03
N PRO A 34 5.24 -27.39 -9.24
CA PRO A 34 3.84 -27.45 -9.63
C PRO A 34 2.99 -28.25 -8.64
N GLY A 35 1.93 -27.62 -8.12
CA GLY A 35 1.02 -28.21 -7.13
C GLY A 35 1.42 -28.00 -5.67
N GLU A 36 2.55 -27.34 -5.40
CA GLU A 36 2.89 -26.88 -4.05
C GLU A 36 2.25 -25.52 -3.75
N ASP A 37 1.80 -25.36 -2.51
CA ASP A 37 1.44 -24.05 -1.98
C ASP A 37 2.73 -23.30 -1.59
N VAL A 38 2.83 -22.04 -2.03
CA VAL A 38 3.96 -21.16 -1.72
C VAL A 38 3.48 -19.88 -1.05
N GLU A 39 4.30 -19.35 -0.15
CA GLU A 39 4.00 -18.11 0.57
C GLU A 39 4.89 -16.97 0.08
N VAL A 40 4.27 -15.93 -0.48
CA VAL A 40 4.95 -14.70 -0.86
C VAL A 40 4.86 -13.73 0.30
N ALA A 41 5.97 -13.49 0.99
CA ALA A 41 6.00 -12.50 2.06
C ALA A 41 5.77 -11.09 1.51
N LEU A 42 4.90 -10.33 2.19
CA LEU A 42 4.68 -8.91 1.96
C LEU A 42 5.08 -8.15 3.23
N SER A 43 5.96 -7.17 3.09
CA SER A 43 6.41 -6.32 4.19
C SER A 43 6.28 -4.84 3.84
N THR A 44 6.22 -4.00 4.87
CA THR A 44 6.08 -2.55 4.75
C THR A 44 7.13 -1.88 5.62
N ALA A 45 7.68 -0.75 5.16
CA ALA A 45 8.50 0.12 6.00
C ALA A 45 8.07 1.58 5.85
N GLY A 46 8.33 2.35 6.91
CA GLY A 46 8.04 3.78 6.95
C GLY A 46 6.54 4.04 6.80
N PHE A 47 5.69 3.41 7.61
CA PHE A 47 4.31 3.84 7.81
C PHE A 47 4.27 4.74 9.05
N GLN A 48 3.97 6.02 8.88
CA GLN A 48 3.87 7.03 9.93
C GLN A 48 2.56 7.79 9.72
N ASP A 49 1.60 7.57 10.63
CA ASP A 49 0.29 8.23 10.63
C ASP A 49 -0.46 8.16 9.29
N ILE A 50 -0.33 7.03 8.57
CA ILE A 50 -1.07 6.80 7.33
C ILE A 50 -2.55 6.52 7.65
N VAL A 51 -3.44 7.12 6.88
CA VAL A 51 -4.89 6.87 7.00
C VAL A 51 -5.30 5.59 6.26
N SER A 52 -4.79 5.43 5.04
CA SER A 52 -5.10 4.27 4.20
C SER A 52 -4.10 4.14 3.06
N MET A 53 -3.90 2.91 2.60
CA MET A 53 -3.30 2.62 1.31
C MET A 53 -4.06 1.48 0.65
N GLN A 54 -4.09 1.51 -0.69
CA GLN A 54 -4.61 0.43 -1.49
C GLN A 54 -3.71 0.29 -2.72
N PHE A 55 -3.36 -0.95 -3.03
CA PHE A 55 -2.62 -1.33 -4.23
C PHE A 55 -3.12 -2.70 -4.68
N SER A 56 -2.77 -3.07 -5.90
CA SER A 56 -3.11 -4.38 -6.46
C SER A 56 -1.86 -5.20 -6.70
N ILE A 57 -1.96 -6.51 -6.48
CA ILE A 57 -0.93 -7.49 -6.87
C ILE A 57 -1.44 -8.23 -8.08
N ASN A 58 -0.71 -8.10 -9.19
CA ASN A 58 -1.03 -8.83 -10.42
C ASN A 58 -0.13 -10.06 -10.52
N TYR A 59 -0.71 -11.18 -10.94
CA TYR A 59 0.00 -12.44 -11.17
C TYR A 59 -0.56 -13.16 -12.41
N ASP A 60 0.19 -14.13 -12.93
CA ASP A 60 -0.28 -14.97 -14.04
C ASP A 60 -1.21 -16.09 -13.51
N PRO A 61 -2.52 -16.03 -13.77
CA PRO A 61 -3.48 -17.02 -13.27
C PRO A 61 -3.37 -18.39 -13.95
N ASP A 62 -2.63 -18.51 -15.05
CA ASP A 62 -2.38 -19.81 -15.70
C ASP A 62 -1.23 -20.57 -15.02
N GLN A 63 -0.44 -19.91 -14.17
CA GLN A 63 0.72 -20.49 -13.47
C GLN A 63 0.46 -20.72 -11.98
N ILE A 64 -0.21 -19.78 -11.31
CA ILE A 64 -0.49 -19.85 -9.87
C ILE A 64 -1.92 -19.39 -9.57
N SER A 65 -2.43 -19.75 -8.39
CA SER A 65 -3.74 -19.33 -7.91
C SER A 65 -3.64 -18.77 -6.50
N PHE A 66 -4.31 -17.65 -6.24
CA PHE A 66 -4.40 -17.12 -4.88
C PHE A 66 -5.36 -17.96 -4.04
N ILE A 67 -4.84 -18.58 -2.98
CA ILE A 67 -5.61 -19.44 -2.07
C ILE A 67 -5.92 -18.79 -0.71
N GLY A 68 -5.20 -17.72 -0.34
CA GLY A 68 -5.44 -17.00 0.90
C GLY A 68 -4.25 -16.18 1.39
N MET A 69 -4.44 -15.54 2.53
CA MET A 69 -3.39 -14.83 3.27
C MET A 69 -3.40 -15.24 4.72
N GLN A 70 -2.20 -15.29 5.30
CA GLN A 70 -1.96 -15.61 6.71
C GLN A 70 -0.96 -14.60 7.31
N GLU A 71 -0.76 -14.69 8.62
CA GLU A 71 0.27 -13.91 9.34
C GLU A 71 0.17 -12.38 9.13
N LEU A 72 -1.06 -11.86 9.14
CA LEU A 72 -1.35 -10.43 9.00
C LEU A 72 -0.89 -9.67 10.26
N ASN A 73 0.36 -9.19 10.24
CA ASN A 73 1.00 -8.52 11.38
C ASN A 73 0.93 -6.98 11.31
N LEU A 74 0.09 -6.42 10.43
CA LEU A 74 -0.13 -4.97 10.33
C LEU A 74 -1.44 -4.59 11.06
N PRO A 75 -1.40 -3.68 12.05
CA PRO A 75 -2.61 -3.23 12.73
C PRO A 75 -3.66 -2.69 11.76
N GLY A 76 -4.90 -3.16 11.89
CA GLY A 76 -6.01 -2.76 11.02
C GLY A 76 -6.09 -3.49 9.67
N LEU A 77 -5.15 -4.39 9.37
CA LEU A 77 -5.23 -5.28 8.21
C LEU A 77 -5.93 -6.59 8.60
N HIS A 78 -7.11 -6.81 8.03
CA HIS A 78 -7.92 -8.02 8.22
C HIS A 78 -8.20 -8.68 6.87
N PRO A 79 -8.57 -9.99 6.83
CA PRO A 79 -8.93 -10.68 5.59
C PRO A 79 -10.02 -9.96 4.76
N SER A 80 -10.92 -9.21 5.40
CA SER A 80 -11.95 -8.42 4.73
C SER A 80 -11.42 -7.19 3.97
N ASN A 81 -10.17 -6.78 4.22
CA ASN A 81 -9.54 -5.66 3.51
C ASN A 81 -8.91 -6.07 2.17
N ILE A 82 -8.95 -7.36 1.84
CA ILE A 82 -8.29 -7.91 0.66
C ILE A 82 -9.35 -8.23 -0.39
N GLY A 83 -9.14 -7.63 -1.57
CA GLY A 83 -9.90 -7.98 -2.76
C GLY A 83 -9.34 -9.24 -3.41
N ASN A 84 -10.22 -10.00 -4.04
CA ASN A 84 -9.83 -10.95 -5.09
C ASN A 84 -10.93 -10.89 -6.17
N PRO A 85 -11.04 -9.75 -6.88
CA PRO A 85 -12.15 -9.50 -7.79
C PRO A 85 -12.16 -10.43 -9.01
N ALA A 86 -10.99 -10.92 -9.42
CA ALA A 86 -10.83 -11.86 -10.53
C ALA A 86 -9.48 -12.61 -10.42
N PRO A 87 -9.35 -13.81 -10.99
CA PRO A 87 -8.07 -14.50 -11.08
C PRO A 87 -6.99 -13.60 -11.71
N GLY A 88 -5.80 -13.58 -11.10
CA GLY A 88 -4.67 -12.76 -11.55
C GLY A 88 -4.64 -11.36 -10.94
N ASN A 89 -5.63 -10.98 -10.13
CA ASN A 89 -5.70 -9.67 -9.47
C ASN A 89 -6.16 -9.81 -8.02
N ILE A 90 -5.29 -9.37 -7.10
CA ILE A 90 -5.56 -9.24 -5.66
C ILE A 90 -5.63 -7.76 -5.33
#